data_AF-A0A132NK70-F1
#
_entry.id   AF-A0A132NK70-F1
#
_cell.length_a   1.000
_cell.length_b   1.000
_cell.length_c   1.000
_cell.angle_alpha   90.00
_cell.angle_beta   90.00
_cell.angle_gamma   90.00
#
_symmetry.space_group_name_H-M   'P 1'
#
loop_
_entity.id
_entity.type
_entity.pdbx_description
1 polymer ?
#
loop_
_entity_poly.entity_id
_entity_poly.type
_entity_poly.pdbx_seq_one_letter_code
_entity_poly.pdbx_strand_id
1 'polypeptide(L)'
;LVTELAVEPLRDQRPNGAGEPDPRYVTAILARVQERHVSRRIAEVKSRLQRVNPTERPDEHNRLFGELIALEQYRRGLLERGIEGL
;
A
#
# COMPACT_ATOMS: atom_id res chain seq x y z
N LEU A 1 -23.63 12.28 2.14
CA LEU A 1 -22.31 11.59 2.11
C LEU A 1 -22.31 10.31 1.28
N VAL A 2 -22.90 9.18 1.73
CA VAL A 2 -22.86 7.94 0.91
C VAL A 2 -23.58 8.11 -0.43
N THR A 3 -24.73 8.78 -0.44
CA THR A 3 -25.49 9.09 -1.67
C THR A 3 -24.80 10.09 -2.58
N GLU A 4 -23.96 10.98 -2.04
CA GLU A 4 -23.20 11.98 -2.82
C GLU A 4 -22.01 11.32 -3.53
N LEU A 5 -21.26 10.46 -2.82
CA LEU A 5 -20.13 9.72 -3.38
C LEU A 5 -20.54 8.70 -4.44
N ALA A 6 -21.77 8.18 -4.36
CA ALA A 6 -22.28 7.19 -5.30
C ALA A 6 -22.55 7.76 -6.71
N VAL A 7 -22.73 9.08 -6.81
CA VAL A 7 -23.06 9.77 -8.08
C VAL A 7 -21.94 10.71 -8.56
N GLU A 8 -20.87 10.85 -7.78
CA GLU A 8 -19.70 11.63 -8.19
C GLU A 8 -19.05 10.95 -9.42
N PRO A 9 -18.83 11.66 -10.54
CA PRO A 9 -18.19 11.08 -11.70
C PRO A 9 -16.77 10.64 -11.37
N LEU A 10 -16.43 9.41 -11.75
CA LEU A 10 -15.08 8.88 -11.58
C LEU A 10 -14.10 9.71 -12.40
N ARG A 11 -12.97 10.07 -11.77
CA ARG A 11 -11.88 10.81 -12.44
C ARG A 11 -11.00 9.87 -13.24
N ASP A 12 -11.62 9.10 -14.14
CA ASP A 12 -10.90 8.27 -15.10
C ASP A 12 -10.53 9.12 -16.31
N GLN A 13 -9.23 9.23 -16.61
CA GLN A 13 -8.72 10.07 -17.70
C GLN A 13 -8.73 9.34 -19.05
N ARG A 14 -9.20 8.08 -19.10
CA ARG A 14 -9.11 7.25 -20.30
C ARG A 14 -10.23 7.56 -21.29
N PRO A 15 -9.95 7.40 -22.61
CA PRO A 15 -10.86 7.80 -23.70
C PRO A 15 -12.21 7.06 -23.71
N ASN A 16 -12.34 5.96 -22.96
CA ASN A 16 -13.57 5.18 -22.82
C ASN A 16 -14.34 5.51 -21.51
N GLY A 17 -13.85 6.45 -20.70
CA GLY A 17 -14.28 6.74 -19.33
C GLY A 17 -15.63 7.46 -19.18
N ALA A 18 -16.44 7.54 -20.24
CA ALA A 18 -17.77 8.13 -20.18
C ALA A 18 -18.80 7.12 -19.64
N GLY A 19 -18.67 6.73 -18.37
CA GLY A 19 -19.80 6.20 -17.59
C GLY A 19 -19.65 4.80 -16.99
N GLU A 20 -18.69 3.97 -17.41
CA GLU A 20 -18.52 2.61 -16.86
C GLU A 20 -17.28 2.51 -15.95
N PRO A 21 -17.41 1.99 -14.71
CA PRO A 21 -16.29 1.87 -13.78
C PRO A 21 -15.27 0.87 -14.30
N ASP A 22 -14.10 1.36 -14.70
CA ASP A 22 -13.00 0.51 -15.14
C ASP A 22 -12.33 -0.18 -13.92
N PRO A 23 -12.28 -1.54 -13.90
CA PRO A 23 -11.67 -2.30 -12.80
C PRO A 23 -10.20 -1.93 -12.50
N ARG A 24 -9.45 -1.47 -13.50
CA ARG A 24 -8.05 -1.02 -13.33
C ARG A 24 -7.97 0.26 -12.52
N TYR A 25 -8.90 1.20 -12.74
CA TYR A 25 -8.97 2.44 -11.97
C TYR A 25 -9.21 2.15 -10.49
N VAL A 26 -10.19 1.29 -10.20
CA VAL A 26 -10.51 0.87 -8.83
C VAL A 26 -9.30 0.17 -8.20
N THR A 27 -8.63 -0.71 -8.94
CA THR A 27 -7.41 -1.40 -8.48
C THR A 27 -6.29 -0.41 -8.13
N ALA A 28 -6.06 0.61 -8.96
CA ALA A 28 -5.04 1.64 -8.69
C ALA A 28 -5.35 2.47 -7.43
N ILE A 29 -6.62 2.88 -7.26
CA ILE A 29 -7.06 3.64 -6.09
C ILE A 29 -6.90 2.80 -4.81
N LEU A 30 -7.37 1.55 -4.83
CA LEU A 30 -7.24 0.65 -3.68
C LEU A 30 -5.77 0.34 -3.36
N ALA A 31 -4.94 0.11 -4.38
CA ALA A 31 -3.52 -0.13 -4.19
C ALA A 31 -2.82 1.06 -3.50
N ARG A 32 -3.17 2.31 -3.87
CA ARG A 32 -2.66 3.52 -3.21
C ARG A 32 -3.12 3.66 -1.75
N VAL A 33 -4.36 3.32 -1.44
CA VAL A 33 -4.86 3.36 -0.05
C VAL A 33 -4.13 2.33 0.81
N GLN A 34 -3.97 1.11 0.28
CA GLN A 34 -3.25 0.03 0.97
C GLN A 34 -1.76 0.38 1.16
N GLU A 35 -1.11 0.96 0.14
CA GLU A 35 0.29 1.38 0.20
C GLU A 35 0.54 2.32 1.38
N ARG A 36 -0.32 3.34 1.58
CA ARG A 36 -0.21 4.26 2.72
C ARG A 36 -0.32 3.58 4.08
N HIS A 37 -1.16 2.54 4.18
CA HIS A 37 -1.25 1.74 5.40
C HIS A 37 0.05 0.96 5.64
N VAL A 38 0.56 0.28 4.62
CA VAL A 38 1.80 -0.50 4.68
C VAL A 38 3.01 0.40 5.02
N SER A 39 3.09 1.60 4.45
CA SER A 39 4.15 2.57 4.74
C SER A 39 4.20 2.98 6.21
N ARG A 40 3.04 3.14 6.87
CA ARG A 40 2.98 3.38 8.32
C ARG A 40 3.48 2.17 9.11
N ARG A 41 3.07 0.96 8.71
CA ARG A 41 3.52 -0.28 9.36
C ARG A 41 5.04 -0.48 9.24
N ILE A 42 5.61 -0.17 8.08
CA ILE A 42 7.07 -0.18 7.85
C ILE A 42 7.77 0.76 8.82
N ALA A 43 7.27 1.98 9.00
CA ALA A 43 7.85 2.94 9.94
C ALA A 43 7.82 2.42 11.40
N GLU A 44 6.73 1.78 11.82
CA GLU A 44 6.61 1.15 13.13
C GLU A 44 7.60 -0.01 13.33
N VAL A 45 7.77 -0.88 12.32
CA VAL A 45 8.73 -2.00 12.39
C VAL A 45 10.16 -1.48 12.40
N LYS A 46 10.51 -0.50 11.55
CA LYS A 46 11.84 0.13 11.55
C LYS A 46 12.16 0.76 12.90
N SER A 47 11.20 1.48 13.49
CA SER A 47 11.38 2.10 14.81
C SER A 47 11.66 1.07 15.91
N ARG A 48 10.99 -0.09 15.87
CA ARG A 48 11.25 -1.20 16.79
C ARG A 48 12.62 -1.83 16.54
N LEU A 49 12.94 -2.13 15.28
CA LEU A 49 14.21 -2.74 14.88
C LEU A 49 15.41 -1.90 15.32
N GLN A 50 15.33 -0.56 15.18
CA GLN A 50 16.38 0.37 15.62
C GLN A 50 16.64 0.39 17.13
N ARG A 51 15.72 -0.15 17.95
CA ARG A 51 15.85 -0.20 19.42
C ARG A 51 16.26 -1.57 19.94
N VAL A 52 16.27 -2.59 19.09
CA VAL A 52 16.67 -3.96 19.46
C VAL A 52 18.16 -4.12 19.21
N ASN A 53 18.92 -4.47 20.25
CA ASN A 53 20.34 -4.79 20.11
C ASN A 53 20.50 -6.15 19.40
N PRO A 54 21.10 -6.20 18.19
CA PRO A 54 21.21 -7.43 17.41
C PRO A 54 22.14 -8.48 18.04
N THR A 55 23.05 -8.08 18.93
CA THR A 55 23.98 -8.99 19.61
C THR A 55 23.36 -9.61 20.85
N GLU A 56 22.57 -8.84 21.60
CA GLU A 56 21.90 -9.33 22.81
C GLU A 56 20.61 -10.09 22.48
N ARG A 57 19.89 -9.69 21.42
CA ARG A 57 18.57 -10.24 21.05
C ARG A 57 18.52 -10.60 19.55
N PRO A 58 19.38 -11.50 19.06
CA PRO A 58 19.50 -11.82 17.64
C PRO A 58 18.21 -12.37 17.02
N ASP A 59 17.49 -13.24 17.73
CA ASP A 59 16.26 -13.86 17.20
C ASP A 59 15.13 -12.86 16.99
N GLU A 60 14.98 -11.90 17.91
CA GLU A 60 13.97 -10.83 17.78
C GLU A 60 14.35 -9.87 16.66
N HIS A 61 15.63 -9.48 16.58
CA HIS A 61 16.14 -8.65 15.49
C HIS A 61 15.88 -9.30 14.13
N ASN A 62 16.24 -10.58 13.96
CA ASN A 62 16.04 -11.31 12.70
C ASN A 62 14.56 -11.43 12.33
N ARG A 63 13.68 -11.64 13.31
CA ARG A 63 12.24 -11.69 13.08
C ARG A 63 11.69 -10.35 12.61
N LEU A 64 12.05 -9.25 13.28
CA LEU A 64 11.64 -7.90 12.90
C LEU A 64 12.19 -7.50 11.53
N PHE A 65 13.43 -7.89 11.23
CA PHE A 65 14.02 -7.68 9.92
C PHE A 65 13.27 -8.45 8.83
N GLY A 66 12.91 -9.71 9.09
CA GLY A 66 12.06 -10.51 8.18
C GLY A 66 10.69 -9.88 7.93
N GLU A 67 10.00 -9.42 9.00
CA GLU A 67 8.73 -8.68 8.87
C GLU A 67 8.91 -7.43 8.01
N LEU A 68 9.99 -6.68 8.23
CA LEU A 68 10.30 -5.48 7.46
C LEU A 68 10.47 -5.79 5.96
N ILE A 69 11.26 -6.80 5.62
CA ILE A 69 11.47 -7.19 4.21
C ILE A 69 10.15 -7.60 3.56
N ALA A 70 9.34 -8.41 4.23
CA ALA A 70 8.03 -8.82 3.71
C ALA A 70 7.11 -7.60 3.43
N LEU A 71 7.08 -6.63 4.34
CA LEU A 71 6.30 -5.40 4.15
C LEU A 71 6.82 -4.52 3.02
N GLU A 72 8.15 -4.40 2.86
CA GLU A 72 8.76 -3.65 1.76
C GLU A 72 8.46 -4.28 0.39
N GLN A 73 8.51 -5.62 0.30
CA GLN A 73 8.12 -6.35 -0.92
C GLN A 73 6.63 -6.17 -1.22
N TYR A 74 5.78 -6.25 -0.20
CA TYR A 74 4.35 -6.01 -0.38
C TYR A 74 4.04 -4.57 -0.82
N ARG A 75 4.72 -3.56 -0.25
CA ARG A 75 4.61 -2.16 -0.69
C ARG A 75 5.00 -2.00 -2.15
N ARG A 76 6.09 -2.65 -2.58
CA ARG A 76 6.52 -2.62 -3.98
C ARG A 76 5.45 -3.18 -4.92
N GLY A 77 4.89 -4.35 -4.63
CA GLY A 77 3.80 -4.93 -5.43
C GLY A 77 2.51 -4.09 -5.42
N LEU A 78 2.27 -3.27 -4.39
CA LEU A 78 1.18 -2.29 -4.40
C LEU A 78 1.47 -1.09 -5.30
N LEU A 79 2.71 -0.59 -5.30
CA LEU A 79 3.12 0.50 -6.20
C LEU A 79 3.03 0.07 -7.67
N GLU A 80 3.49 -1.15 -7.99
CA GLU A 80 3.41 -1.72 -9.35
C GLU A 80 1.94 -1.83 -9.81
N ARG A 81 1.05 -2.43 -8.99
CA ARG A 81 -0.39 -2.46 -9.27
C ARG A 81 -1.04 -1.07 -9.38
N GLY A 82 -0.55 -0.12 -8.59
CA GLY A 82 -0.99 1.27 -8.62
C GLY A 82 -0.63 2.00 -9.91
N ILE A 83 0.52 1.66 -10.51
CA ILE A 83 0.99 2.22 -11.79
C ILE A 83 0.31 1.53 -12.96
N GLU A 84 0.17 0.20 -12.93
CA GLU A 84 -0.49 -0.58 -13.99
C GLU A 84 -1.98 -0.28 -14.13
N GLY A 85 -2.62 0.21 -13.06
CA GLY A 85 -4.04 0.55 -13.06
C GLY A 85 -4.38 2.00 -13.45
N LEU A 86 -3.38 2.84 -13.73
CA LEU A 86 -3.53 4.21 -14.27
C LEU A 86 -3.47 4.20 -15.80
#